data_AF-A0A821QM30-F1
#
_entry.id   AF-A0A821QM30-F1
#
_cell.length_a   1.000
_cell.length_b   1.000
_cell.length_c   1.000
_cell.angle_alpha   90.00
_cell.angle_beta   90.00
_cell.angle_gamma   90.00
#
_symmetry.space_group_name_H-M   'P 1'
#
loop_
_entity.id
_entity.type
_entity.pdbx_description
1 polymer ?
#
loop_
_entity_poly.entity_id
_entity_poly.type
_entity_poly.pdbx_seq_one_letter_code
_entity_poly.pdbx_strand_id
1 'polypeptide(L)' 'PVGPPAKEYRFNLDPFQREAITCLQNNQSVLVSAHTSAGKTVVAEYAVAMALRDKQRVIYTTPIKALSNQKYRELHE' A
#
# COMPACT_ATOMS: atom_id res chain seq x y z
N PRO A 1 -0.88 4.88 18.12
CA PRO A 1 -2.16 4.30 18.59
C PRO A 1 -2.64 3.24 17.59
N VAL A 2 -2.66 1.98 18.00
CA VAL A 2 -3.02 0.83 17.15
C VAL A 2 -4.55 0.78 17.04
N GLY A 3 -5.09 1.57 16.11
CA GLY A 3 -6.46 1.41 15.65
C GLY A 3 -6.63 0.12 14.83
N PRO A 4 -7.87 -0.24 14.45
CA PRO A 4 -8.11 -1.38 13.59
C PRO A 4 -7.30 -1.27 12.28
N PRO A 5 -6.85 -2.39 11.70
CA PRO A 5 -6.09 -2.40 10.46
C PRO A 5 -6.91 -1.71 9.36
N ALA A 6 -6.22 -0.93 8.51
CA ALA A 6 -6.91 -0.23 7.43
C ALA A 6 -7.39 -1.18 6.31
N LYS A 7 -6.74 -2.35 6.18
CA LYS A 7 -7.09 -3.42 5.24
C LYS A 7 -6.62 -4.76 5.81
N GLU A 8 -7.43 -5.80 5.65
CA GLU A 8 -7.09 -7.19 6.01
C GLU A 8 -6.82 -8.02 4.76
N TYR A 9 -5.94 -9.03 4.90
CA TYR A 9 -5.54 -9.92 3.82
C TYR A 9 -5.83 -11.37 4.21
N ARG A 10 -6.29 -12.18 3.26
CA ARG A 10 -6.59 -13.62 3.47
C ARG A 10 -5.34 -14.50 3.56
N PHE A 11 -4.16 -13.91 3.40
CA PHE A 11 -2.86 -14.58 3.42
C PHE A 11 -1.96 -13.94 4.47
N ASN A 12 -0.94 -14.67 4.90
CA ASN A 12 0.05 -14.15 5.83
C ASN A 12 0.97 -13.15 5.14
N LEU A 13 1.09 -11.97 5.72
CA LEU A 13 2.01 -10.94 5.26
C LEU A 13 3.46 -11.36 5.51
N ASP A 14 4.30 -11.15 4.49
CA ASP A 14 5.74 -11.31 4.59
C ASP A 14 6.34 -10.34 5.62
N PRO A 15 7.51 -10.64 6.21
CA PRO A 15 8.11 -9.80 7.25
C PRO A 15 8.25 -8.33 6.85
N PHE A 16 8.73 -8.04 5.63
CA PHE A 16 8.91 -6.68 5.15
C PHE A 16 7.58 -5.93 4.95
N GLN A 17 6.51 -6.64 4.59
CA GLN A 17 5.19 -6.05 4.40
C GLN A 17 4.61 -5.63 5.75
N ARG A 18 4.74 -6.49 6.77
CA ARG A 18 4.30 -6.23 8.14
C ARG A 18 5.06 -5.07 8.77
N GLU A 19 6.37 -5.03 8.58
CA GLU A 19 7.21 -3.93 9.06
C GLU A 19 6.82 -2.60 8.41
N ALA A 20 6.67 -2.58 7.08
CA ALA A 20 6.24 -1.38 6.37
C ALA A 20 4.84 -0.90 6.83
N ILE A 21 3.89 -1.81 7.01
CA ILE A 21 2.54 -1.49 7.55
C ILE A 21 2.62 -0.91 8.97
N THR A 22 3.48 -1.48 9.82
CA THR A 22 3.69 -0.99 11.18
C THR A 22 4.25 0.44 11.17
N CYS A 23 5.24 0.73 10.32
CA CYS A 23 5.77 2.08 10.14
C CYS A 23 4.68 3.06 9.64
N LEU A 24 3.87 2.65 8.66
CA LEU A 24 2.77 3.46 8.15
C LEU A 24 1.74 3.78 9.25
N GLN A 25 1.34 2.80 10.06
CA GLN A 25 0.42 2.99 11.20
C GLN A 25 0.99 3.95 12.26
N ASN A 26 2.31 4.01 12.39
CA ASN A 26 3.02 4.95 13.24
C ASN A 26 3.21 6.34 12.60
N ASN A 27 2.52 6.61 11.48
CA ASN A 27 2.62 7.85 10.72
C ASN A 27 4.05 8.16 10.24
N GLN A 28 4.79 7.11 9.87
CA GLN A 28 6.15 7.20 9.34
C GLN A 28 6.16 6.91 7.83
N SER A 29 7.12 7.50 7.12
CA SER A 29 7.36 7.20 5.71
C SER A 29 8.15 5.90 5.53
N VAL A 30 7.89 5.18 4.44
CA VAL A 30 8.57 3.92 4.12
C VAL A 30 9.19 3.94 2.72
N LEU A 31 10.38 3.33 2.58
CA LEU A 31 10.99 3.01 1.30
C LEU A 31 11.12 1.50 1.19
N VAL A 32 10.39 0.90 0.25
CA VAL A 32 10.36 -0.55 0.08
C VAL A 32 11.15 -0.94 -1.17
N SER A 33 12.28 -1.62 -0.96
CA SER A 33 13.06 -2.24 -2.04
C SER A 33 12.95 -3.77 -1.93
N ALA A 34 12.32 -4.39 -2.91
CA ALA A 34 12.20 -5.84 -3.04
C ALA A 34 12.11 -6.23 -4.51
N HIS A 35 12.29 -7.50 -4.84
CA HIS A 35 12.19 -8.01 -6.22
C HIS A 35 10.77 -7.87 -6.80
N THR A 36 10.64 -7.77 -8.12
CA THR A 36 9.33 -7.89 -8.79
C THR A 36 8.65 -9.19 -8.37
N SER A 37 7.32 -9.19 -8.31
CA SER A 37 6.51 -10.32 -7.81
C SER A 37 6.62 -10.64 -6.30
N ALA A 38 7.45 -9.94 -5.52
CA ALA A 38 7.52 -10.09 -4.05
C ALA A 38 6.32 -9.48 -3.28
N GLY A 39 5.25 -9.07 -3.96
CA GLY A 39 4.07 -8.52 -3.30
C GLY A 39 4.20 -7.09 -2.74
N LYS A 40 5.14 -6.27 -3.22
CA LYS A 40 5.29 -4.86 -2.78
C LYS A 40 4.00 -4.04 -2.86
N THR A 41 3.09 -4.40 -3.78
CA THR A 41 1.76 -3.78 -3.95
C THR A 41 0.95 -3.74 -2.67
N VAL A 42 1.10 -4.74 -1.78
CA VAL A 42 0.43 -4.81 -0.47
C VAL A 42 0.66 -3.54 0.35
N VAL A 43 1.90 -3.04 0.39
CA VAL A 43 2.24 -1.83 1.16
C VAL A 43 1.54 -0.60 0.58
N ALA A 44 1.50 -0.49 -0.75
CA ALA A 44 0.83 0.62 -1.43
C ALA A 44 -0.69 0.58 -1.23
N GLU A 45 -1.33 -0.59 -1.35
CA GLU A 45 -2.76 -0.76 -1.10
C GLU A 45 -3.14 -0.43 0.34
N TYR A 46 -2.31 -0.83 1.31
CA TYR A 46 -2.55 -0.51 2.70
C TYR A 46 -2.46 1.01 2.96
N ALA A 47 -1.47 1.69 2.37
CA ALA A 47 -1.36 3.15 2.45
C ALA A 47 -2.57 3.87 1.83
N VAL A 48 -3.08 3.38 0.69
CA VAL A 48 -4.32 3.88 0.07
C VAL A 48 -5.52 3.67 1.02
N ALA A 49 -5.67 2.47 1.60
CA ALA A 49 -6.76 2.17 2.52
C ALA A 49 -6.70 3.04 3.79
N MET A 50 -5.50 3.29 4.33
CA MET A 50 -5.30 4.23 5.44
C MET A 50 -5.74 5.64 5.06
N ALA A 51 -5.29 6.15 3.92
CA ALA A 51 -5.66 7.49 3.46
C ALA A 51 -7.18 7.63 3.28
N LEU A 52 -7.85 6.62 2.70
CA LEU A 52 -9.31 6.62 2.54
C LEU A 52 -10.05 6.60 3.90
N ARG A 53 -9.63 5.74 4.83
CA ARG A 53 -10.16 5.68 6.20
C ARG A 53 -10.03 7.04 6.90
N ASP A 54 -8.88 7.67 6.73
CA ASP A 54 -8.52 8.93 7.41
C ASP A 54 -8.98 10.17 6.62
N LYS A 55 -9.78 9.99 5.55
CA LYS A 55 -10.33 11.04 4.67
C LYS A 55 -9.25 11.95 4.06
N GLN A 56 -8.08 11.38 3.77
CA GLN A 56 -6.96 12.02 3.12
C GLN A 56 -6.92 11.72 1.62
N ARG A 57 -6.14 12.49 0.88
CA ARG A 57 -5.88 12.27 -0.54
C ARG A 57 -4.61 11.43 -0.70
N VAL A 58 -4.64 10.49 -1.64
CA VAL A 58 -3.49 9.68 -2.02
C VAL A 58 -3.17 9.90 -3.50
N ILE A 59 -1.89 10.00 -3.83
CA ILE A 59 -1.40 10.11 -5.20
C ILE A 59 -0.56 8.88 -5.49
N TYR A 60 -0.97 8.09 -6.48
CA TYR A 60 -0.21 6.94 -6.96
C TYR A 60 0.49 7.31 -8.27
N THR A 61 1.83 7.30 -8.26
CA THR A 61 2.65 7.67 -9.42
C THR A 61 3.36 6.46 -9.99
N THR A 62 3.47 6.40 -11.32
CA THR A 62 4.29 5.41 -12.02
C THR A 62 5.19 6.11 -13.04
N PRO A 63 6.35 5.55 -13.38
CA PRO A 63 7.27 6.18 -14.33
C PRO A 63 6.79 6.12 -15.79
N ILE A 64 5.77 5.31 -16.11
CA ILE A 64 5.31 5.07 -17.49
C ILE A 64 3.78 5.19 -17.56
N LYS A 65 3.27 6.06 -18.45
CA LYS A 65 1.82 6.31 -18.62
C LYS A 65 0.99 5.03 -18.82
N ALA A 66 1.48 4.08 -19.59
CA ALA A 66 0.78 2.81 -19.83
C ALA A 66 0.54 2.02 -18.52
N LEU A 67 1.50 2.05 -17.59
CA LEU A 67 1.36 1.43 -16.27
C LEU A 67 0.38 2.20 -15.38
N SER A 68 0.35 3.53 -15.47
CA SER A 68 -0.69 4.33 -14.81
C SER A 68 -2.09 3.92 -15.28
N ASN A 69 -2.30 3.75 -16.60
CA ASN A 69 -3.59 3.31 -17.14
C ASN A 69 -3.97 1.90 -16.68
N GLN A 70 -3.00 0.99 -16.62
CA GLN A 70 -3.21 -0.36 -16.10
C GLN A 70 -3.64 -0.32 -14.63
N LYS A 71 -2.90 0.40 -13.78
CA LYS A 71 -3.19 0.53 -12.35
C LYS A 71 -4.50 1.24 -12.09
N TYR A 72 -4.86 2.23 -12.91
CA TYR A 72 -6.14 2.91 -12.82
C TYR A 72 -7.31 1.94 -13.01
N ARG A 73 -7.22 1.03 -13.99
CA ARG A 73 -8.26 0.00 -14.19
C ARG A 73 -8.30 -0.98 -13.02
N GLU A 74 -7.15 -1.49 -12.58
CA GLU A 74 -7.04 -2.43 -11.46
C GLU A 74 -7.57 -1.86 -10.13
N LEU A 75 -7.48 -0.54 -9.91
CA LEU A 75 -7.93 0.12 -8.68
C LEU A 75 -9.39 0.61 -8.74
N HIS A 76 -10.01 0.61 -9.92
CA HIS A 76 -11.40 1.01 -10.12
C HIS A 76 -12.36 -0.18 -10.00
N GLU A 77 -11.88 -1.40 -10.19
CA GLU A 77 -12.60 -2.66 -9.97
C GLU A 77 -12.61 -3.06 -8.49
#